data_AF-S4XHE0-F1
#
_entry.id   AF-S4XHE0-F1
#
_cell.length_a   1.000
_cell.length_b   1.000
_cell.length_c   1.000
_cell.angle_alpha   90.00
_cell.angle_beta   90.00
_cell.angle_gamma   90.00
#
_symmetry.space_group_name_H-M   'P 1'
#
loop_
_entity.id
_entity.type
_entity.pdbx_description
1 polymer ?
#
loop_
_entity_poly.entity_id
_entity_poly.type
_entity_poly.pdbx_seq_one_letter_code
_entity_poly.pdbx_strand_id
1 'polypeptide(L)'
;MIVDLTPQVDGAGPARLLDMVPGRSADAFGDWLAVRSQRFRDTVKTVTMDGYSGYAKAASEQVGKARQVMDPFHVVHLAAGKLDLCRQRIQNETLGHRGRSGDPLYGIRRTMLTRRSLVTPKRAERLDEVLTAEEHVAVAVTWDFYQEIIAAYDEQRPRDGKKRMFKLIKRIQSGVPRGLNELATLGRTLWRKRAAILAYFDTGASNGPVEAINGRLAHLRGIALGFRNLDHYILRSLIHSGGLRGAINAL
;
A
#
# COMPACT_ATOMS: atom_id res chain seq x y z
N MET A 1 -9.26 -4.99 -12.22
CA MET A 1 -8.91 -6.43 -12.02
C MET A 1 -9.42 -6.87 -10.67
N ILE A 2 -10.00 -8.06 -10.59
CA ILE A 2 -10.60 -8.59 -9.37
C ILE A 2 -9.97 -9.95 -9.11
N VAL A 3 -9.41 -10.12 -7.91
CA VAL A 3 -8.55 -11.26 -7.57
C VAL A 3 -9.13 -11.98 -6.36
N ASP A 4 -9.17 -13.30 -6.44
CA ASP A 4 -9.51 -14.19 -5.34
C ASP A 4 -8.24 -14.60 -4.58
N LEU A 5 -8.19 -14.20 -3.33
CA LEU A 5 -7.10 -14.51 -2.40
C LEU A 5 -7.33 -15.84 -1.66
N THR A 6 -8.51 -16.45 -1.75
CA THR A 6 -8.91 -17.65 -1.00
C THR A 6 -7.88 -18.79 -1.10
N PRO A 7 -7.37 -19.16 -2.30
CA PRO A 7 -6.38 -20.24 -2.40
C PRO A 7 -5.10 -19.97 -1.59
N GLN A 8 -4.69 -18.71 -1.51
CA GLN A 8 -3.49 -18.32 -0.78
C GLN A 8 -3.73 -18.29 0.73
N VAL A 9 -4.91 -17.83 1.15
CA VAL A 9 -5.33 -17.82 2.56
C VAL A 9 -5.48 -19.25 3.09
N ASP A 10 -6.04 -20.15 2.28
CA ASP A 10 -6.28 -21.55 2.66
C ASP A 10 -5.04 -22.45 2.46
N GLY A 11 -3.94 -21.91 1.92
CA GLY A 11 -2.73 -22.68 1.61
C GLY A 11 -2.89 -23.67 0.44
N ALA A 12 -3.98 -23.57 -0.33
CA ALA A 12 -4.30 -24.43 -1.46
C ALA A 12 -3.57 -24.04 -2.77
N GLY A 13 -3.01 -22.83 -2.85
CA GLY A 13 -2.26 -22.39 -4.02
C GLY A 13 -2.12 -20.87 -4.14
N PRO A 14 -1.65 -20.36 -5.30
CA PRO A 14 -1.53 -18.92 -5.52
C PRO A 14 -2.92 -18.26 -5.69
N ALA A 15 -2.99 -16.97 -5.39
CA ALA A 15 -4.17 -16.17 -5.73
C ALA A 15 -4.47 -16.23 -7.25
N ARG A 16 -5.75 -16.11 -7.58
CA ARG A 16 -6.25 -16.25 -8.95
C ARG A 16 -7.06 -15.04 -9.40
N LEU A 17 -6.97 -14.75 -10.68
CA LEU A 17 -7.79 -13.74 -11.34
C LEU A 17 -9.24 -14.22 -11.43
N LEU A 18 -10.17 -13.50 -10.80
CA LEU A 18 -11.61 -13.75 -10.96
C LEU A 18 -12.17 -13.07 -12.20
N ASP A 19 -11.81 -11.79 -12.39
CA ASP A 19 -12.37 -10.99 -13.47
C ASP A 19 -11.54 -9.75 -13.80
N MET A 20 -11.78 -9.19 -14.98
CA MET A 20 -11.18 -7.95 -15.48
C MET A 20 -12.26 -7.04 -16.05
N VAL A 21 -12.75 -6.12 -15.21
CA VAL A 21 -13.74 -5.13 -15.61
C VAL A 21 -13.06 -3.91 -16.24
N PRO A 22 -13.58 -3.37 -17.36
CA PRO A 22 -13.11 -2.11 -17.94
C PRO A 22 -13.23 -0.94 -16.94
N GLY A 23 -12.23 -0.05 -16.94
CA GLY A 23 -12.21 1.14 -16.08
C GLY A 23 -11.50 0.95 -14.74
N ARG A 24 -11.37 2.06 -14.00
CA ARG A 24 -10.75 2.13 -12.66
C ARG A 24 -11.64 2.86 -11.65
N SER A 25 -12.94 2.96 -11.92
CA SER A 25 -13.89 3.69 -11.08
C SER A 25 -14.39 2.84 -9.92
N ALA A 26 -14.82 3.52 -8.86
CA ALA A 26 -15.60 2.92 -7.78
C ALA A 26 -16.83 2.18 -8.33
N ASP A 27 -17.50 2.83 -9.29
CA ASP A 27 -18.73 2.37 -9.89
C ASP A 27 -18.52 1.04 -10.63
N ALA A 28 -17.45 0.91 -11.43
CA ALA A 28 -17.15 -0.34 -12.13
C ALA A 28 -16.98 -1.54 -11.17
N PHE A 29 -16.40 -1.31 -9.98
CA PHE A 29 -16.29 -2.35 -8.96
C PHE A 29 -17.61 -2.59 -8.22
N GLY A 30 -18.36 -1.53 -7.92
CA GLY A 30 -19.67 -1.59 -7.29
C GLY A 30 -20.68 -2.35 -8.15
N ASP A 31 -20.78 -2.00 -9.43
CA ASP A 31 -21.66 -2.64 -10.41
C ASP A 31 -21.30 -4.12 -10.58
N TRP A 32 -20.00 -4.42 -10.65
CA TRP A 32 -19.52 -5.80 -10.73
C TRP A 32 -19.92 -6.64 -9.51
N LEU A 33 -19.87 -6.06 -8.31
CA LEU A 33 -20.35 -6.74 -7.09
C LEU A 33 -21.88 -6.85 -7.08
N ALA A 34 -22.59 -5.83 -7.54
CA ALA A 34 -24.05 -5.77 -7.52
C ALA A 34 -24.70 -6.85 -8.38
N VAL A 35 -24.08 -7.24 -9.51
CA VAL A 35 -24.57 -8.34 -10.35
C VAL A 35 -24.31 -9.74 -9.78
N ARG A 36 -23.50 -9.86 -8.71
CA ARG A 36 -23.25 -11.16 -8.06
C ARG A 36 -24.41 -11.52 -7.15
N SER A 37 -24.66 -12.83 -7.01
CA SER A 37 -25.70 -13.32 -6.12
C SER A 37 -25.44 -12.88 -4.67
N GLN A 38 -26.51 -12.67 -3.91
CA GLN A 38 -26.40 -12.35 -2.49
C GLN A 38 -25.57 -13.40 -1.74
N ARG A 39 -25.75 -14.69 -2.08
CA ARG A 39 -24.93 -15.79 -1.55
C ARG A 39 -23.44 -15.57 -1.80
N PHE A 40 -23.03 -15.15 -2.99
CA PHE A 40 -21.62 -14.83 -3.25
C PHE A 40 -21.15 -13.69 -2.35
N ARG A 41 -21.88 -12.57 -2.31
CA ARG A 41 -21.50 -11.40 -1.50
C ARG A 41 -21.37 -11.72 -0.01
N ASP A 42 -22.24 -12.56 0.53
CA ASP A 42 -22.18 -13.01 1.93
C ASP A 42 -20.98 -13.93 2.24
N THR A 43 -20.38 -14.56 1.22
CA THR A 43 -19.16 -15.37 1.41
C THR A 43 -17.88 -14.53 1.44
N VAL A 44 -17.93 -13.26 1.02
CA VAL A 44 -16.77 -12.37 1.03
C VAL A 44 -16.44 -11.95 2.47
N LYS A 45 -15.31 -12.46 2.98
CA LYS A 45 -14.86 -12.18 4.36
C LYS A 45 -13.94 -10.97 4.47
N THR A 46 -13.10 -10.74 3.45
CA THR A 46 -12.07 -9.71 3.46
C THR A 46 -11.97 -9.08 2.07
N VAL A 47 -11.82 -7.76 2.02
CA VAL A 47 -11.54 -7.01 0.79
C VAL A 47 -10.29 -6.19 1.02
N THR A 48 -9.24 -6.50 0.26
CA THR A 48 -8.04 -5.66 0.18
C THR A 48 -8.24 -4.67 -0.96
N MET A 49 -7.89 -3.40 -0.74
CA MET A 49 -8.08 -2.37 -1.74
C MET A 49 -6.94 -1.37 -1.72
N ASP A 50 -6.70 -0.78 -2.89
CA ASP A 50 -5.77 0.33 -3.01
C ASP A 50 -6.26 1.51 -2.18
N GLY A 51 -5.35 2.43 -1.82
CA GLY A 51 -5.66 3.59 -0.98
C GLY A 51 -6.75 4.55 -1.53
N TYR A 52 -7.29 4.28 -2.72
CA TYR A 52 -8.38 5.01 -3.36
C TYR A 52 -9.72 4.85 -2.62
N SER A 53 -10.33 5.97 -2.24
CA SER A 53 -11.56 5.99 -1.41
C SER A 53 -12.79 5.44 -2.12
N GLY A 54 -12.82 5.46 -3.45
CA GLY A 54 -13.96 4.98 -4.22
C GLY A 54 -14.28 3.50 -3.99
N TYR A 55 -13.26 2.64 -3.98
CA TYR A 55 -13.44 1.20 -3.75
C TYR A 55 -13.95 0.89 -2.33
N ALA A 56 -13.58 1.68 -1.33
CA ALA A 56 -14.04 1.51 0.05
C ALA A 56 -15.54 1.72 0.19
N LYS A 57 -16.08 2.72 -0.51
CA LYS A 57 -17.53 3.00 -0.53
C LYS A 57 -18.29 1.83 -1.16
N ALA A 58 -17.90 1.43 -2.38
CA ALA A 58 -18.53 0.32 -3.08
C ALA A 58 -18.47 -0.99 -2.28
N ALA A 59 -17.34 -1.29 -1.64
CA ALA A 59 -17.20 -2.46 -0.77
C ALA A 59 -18.14 -2.37 0.45
N SER A 60 -18.28 -1.19 1.06
CA SER A 60 -19.18 -0.99 2.22
C SER A 60 -20.64 -1.21 1.84
N GLU A 61 -21.05 -0.78 0.64
CA GLU A 61 -22.42 -0.89 0.14
C GLU A 61 -22.77 -2.32 -0.29
N GLN A 62 -21.85 -3.01 -0.97
CA GLN A 62 -22.14 -4.31 -1.60
C GLN A 62 -21.73 -5.50 -0.74
N VAL A 63 -20.66 -5.37 0.05
CA VAL A 63 -20.09 -6.44 0.89
C VAL A 63 -19.76 -5.90 2.29
N GLY A 64 -20.70 -5.18 2.91
CA GLY A 64 -20.48 -4.47 4.18
C GLY A 64 -20.08 -5.34 5.38
N LYS A 65 -20.33 -6.66 5.34
CA LYS A 65 -19.83 -7.62 6.34
C LYS A 65 -18.34 -7.94 6.18
N ALA A 66 -17.79 -7.70 4.99
CA ALA A 66 -16.40 -8.00 4.69
C ALA A 66 -15.47 -7.01 5.39
N ARG A 67 -14.39 -7.53 5.95
CA ARG A 67 -13.35 -6.71 6.55
C ARG A 67 -12.56 -6.00 5.47
N GLN A 68 -12.57 -4.68 5.50
CA GLN A 68 -11.75 -3.87 4.61
C GLN A 68 -10.32 -3.80 5.14
N VAL A 69 -9.35 -4.05 4.28
CA VAL A 69 -7.92 -3.96 4.57
C VAL A 69 -7.29 -2.92 3.66
N MET A 70 -6.60 -1.96 4.28
CA MET A 70 -5.73 -1.05 3.54
C MET A 70 -4.37 -1.69 3.39
N ASP A 71 -3.93 -1.85 2.15
CA ASP A 71 -2.69 -2.52 1.84
C ASP A 71 -1.45 -1.82 2.47
N PRO A 72 -0.51 -2.57 3.07
CA PRO A 72 0.67 -2.02 3.72
C PRO A 72 1.54 -1.14 2.82
N PHE A 73 1.69 -1.48 1.53
CA PHE A 73 2.49 -0.69 0.60
C PHE A 73 1.90 0.72 0.47
N HIS A 74 0.58 0.85 0.37
CA HIS A 74 -0.07 2.18 0.33
C HIS A 74 0.10 2.97 1.61
N VAL A 75 0.06 2.32 2.77
CA VAL A 75 0.31 3.00 4.07
C VAL A 75 1.73 3.53 4.15
N VAL A 76 2.72 2.70 3.78
CA VAL A 76 4.13 3.08 3.73
C VAL A 76 4.37 4.18 2.68
N HIS A 77 3.73 4.08 1.52
CA HIS A 77 3.84 5.09 0.45
C HIS A 77 3.27 6.44 0.86
N LEU A 78 2.14 6.48 1.58
CA LEU A 78 1.59 7.71 2.14
C LEU A 78 2.55 8.36 3.13
N ALA A 79 3.19 7.57 3.99
CA ALA A 79 4.18 8.07 4.94
C ALA A 79 5.45 8.58 4.23
N ALA A 80 5.96 7.84 3.25
CA ALA A 80 7.09 8.24 2.41
C ALA A 80 6.83 9.57 1.68
N GLY A 81 5.63 9.75 1.12
CA GLY A 81 5.25 10.99 0.46
C GLY A 81 5.24 12.19 1.42
N LYS A 82 4.77 12.00 2.67
CA LYS A 82 4.80 13.06 3.69
C LYS A 82 6.21 13.37 4.17
N LEU A 83 7.06 12.36 4.25
CA LEU A 83 8.49 12.53 4.53
C LEU A 83 9.17 13.34 3.43
N ASP A 84 8.92 13.04 2.16
CA ASP A 84 9.54 13.79 1.06
C ASP A 84 9.04 15.24 0.99
N LEU A 85 7.75 15.49 1.26
CA LEU A 85 7.23 16.85 1.37
C LEU A 85 7.88 17.64 2.51
N CYS A 86 8.02 17.03 3.69
CA CYS A 86 8.69 17.65 4.84
C CYS A 86 10.15 17.99 4.50
N ARG A 87 10.87 17.02 3.93
CA ARG A 87 12.25 17.20 3.44
C ARG A 87 12.35 18.34 2.44
N GLN A 88 11.47 18.39 1.44
CA GLN A 88 11.46 19.44 0.42
C GLN A 88 11.18 20.82 1.02
N ARG A 89 10.22 20.92 1.95
CA ARG A 89 9.88 22.17 2.63
C ARG A 89 11.07 22.70 3.42
N ILE A 90 11.60 21.89 4.34
CA ILE A 90 12.73 22.27 5.18
C ILE A 90 13.93 22.66 4.32
N GLN A 91 14.21 21.93 3.25
CA GLN A 91 15.31 22.28 2.36
C GLN A 91 15.12 23.63 1.65
N ASN A 92 13.90 23.96 1.21
CA ASN A 92 13.64 25.28 0.63
C ASN A 92 13.74 26.38 1.70
N GLU A 93 13.26 26.13 2.92
CA GLU A 93 13.35 27.08 4.05
C GLU A 93 14.81 27.37 4.45
N THR A 94 15.69 26.36 4.42
CA THR A 94 17.09 26.51 4.86
C THR A 94 18.03 26.99 3.74
N LEU A 95 17.81 26.57 2.49
CA LEU A 95 18.72 26.87 1.37
C LEU A 95 18.15 27.87 0.36
N GLY A 96 16.87 28.25 0.48
CA GLY A 96 16.20 29.16 -0.44
C GLY A 96 15.91 28.59 -1.83
N HIS A 97 16.12 27.28 -2.04
CA HIS A 97 15.89 26.63 -3.32
C HIS A 97 15.52 25.14 -3.21
N ARG A 98 15.01 24.59 -4.31
CA ARG A 98 14.67 23.16 -4.42
C ARG A 98 15.91 22.26 -4.40
N GLY A 99 15.71 21.03 -3.91
CA GLY A 99 16.63 19.88 -3.97
C GLY A 99 17.50 19.76 -5.20
N ARG A 100 18.83 19.86 -5.03
CA ARG A 100 19.84 19.53 -6.04
C ARG A 100 21.05 18.82 -5.43
N SER A 101 21.88 18.26 -6.31
CA SER A 101 23.12 17.59 -5.92
C SER A 101 24.01 18.53 -5.12
N GLY A 102 24.54 18.04 -3.99
CA GLY A 102 25.31 18.83 -3.02
C GLY A 102 24.52 19.15 -1.75
N ASP A 103 23.19 19.31 -1.83
CA ASP A 103 22.40 19.67 -0.66
C ASP A 103 22.33 18.51 0.35
N PRO A 104 22.45 18.77 1.67
CA PRO A 104 22.47 17.72 2.69
C PRO A 104 21.24 16.81 2.65
N LEU A 105 20.04 17.39 2.74
CA LEU A 105 18.76 16.66 2.71
C LEU A 105 18.51 15.97 1.37
N TYR A 106 18.89 16.59 0.25
CA TYR A 106 18.77 15.95 -1.06
C TYR A 106 19.69 14.73 -1.17
N GLY A 107 20.91 14.82 -0.63
CA GLY A 107 21.89 13.73 -0.64
C GLY A 107 21.42 12.46 0.07
N ILE A 108 20.66 12.59 1.16
CA ILE A 108 20.16 11.45 1.93
C ILE A 108 18.78 10.92 1.50
N ARG A 109 18.10 11.56 0.55
CA ARG A 109 16.69 11.29 0.20
C ARG A 109 16.35 9.81 -0.08
N ARG A 110 17.27 9.06 -0.71
CA ARG A 110 17.07 7.64 -1.00
C ARG A 110 17.33 6.76 0.22
N THR A 111 18.38 7.09 0.97
CA THR A 111 18.73 6.37 2.21
C THR A 111 17.63 6.51 3.25
N MET A 112 17.00 7.67 3.36
CA MET A 112 15.87 7.90 4.27
C MET A 112 14.70 6.93 4.02
N LEU A 113 14.48 6.52 2.76
CA LEU A 113 13.42 5.60 2.39
C LEU A 113 13.81 4.13 2.58
N THR A 114 15.07 3.84 2.87
CA THR A 114 15.55 2.48 3.17
C THR A 114 15.24 2.14 4.62
N ARG A 115 14.79 0.91 4.87
CA ARG A 115 14.57 0.39 6.23
C ARG A 115 15.87 0.47 7.03
N ARG A 116 15.81 0.94 8.29
CA ARG A 116 16.99 1.08 9.18
C ARG A 116 17.92 -0.14 9.15
N SER A 117 17.39 -1.36 9.23
CA SER A 117 18.18 -2.60 9.22
C SER A 117 18.90 -2.93 7.91
N LEU A 118 18.56 -2.25 6.81
CA LEU A 118 19.17 -2.44 5.49
C LEU A 118 20.12 -1.29 5.10
N VAL A 119 20.27 -0.29 5.96
CA VAL A 119 21.18 0.83 5.72
C VAL A 119 22.60 0.40 6.08
N THR A 120 23.56 0.62 5.17
CA THR A 120 24.97 0.34 5.46
C THR A 120 25.51 1.30 6.53
N PRO A 121 26.51 0.91 7.34
CA PRO A 121 27.05 1.78 8.40
C PRO A 121 27.43 3.18 7.91
N LYS A 122 28.16 3.28 6.80
CA LYS A 122 28.53 4.56 6.16
C LYS A 122 27.31 5.44 5.79
N ARG A 123 26.21 4.82 5.35
CA ARG A 123 24.97 5.55 5.02
C ARG A 123 24.20 5.94 6.28
N ALA A 124 24.30 5.16 7.35
CA ALA A 124 23.69 5.47 8.64
C ALA A 124 24.40 6.66 9.32
N GLU A 125 25.74 6.68 9.31
CA GLU A 125 26.54 7.85 9.76
C GLU A 125 26.15 9.11 9.00
N ARG A 126 26.02 9.02 7.67
CA ARG A 126 25.60 10.17 6.85
C ARG A 126 24.16 10.62 7.14
N LEU A 127 23.26 9.70 7.47
CA LEU A 127 21.91 10.06 7.90
C LEU A 127 21.96 10.81 9.22
N ASP A 128 22.72 10.30 10.19
CA ASP A 128 22.85 10.88 11.52
C ASP A 128 23.46 12.29 11.48
N GLU A 129 24.55 12.45 10.72
CA GLU A 129 25.22 13.75 10.49
C GLU A 129 24.24 14.80 9.96
N VAL A 130 23.40 14.43 8.98
CA VAL A 130 22.46 15.37 8.37
C VAL A 130 21.24 15.59 9.27
N LEU A 131 20.68 14.55 9.88
CA LEU A 131 19.41 14.66 10.62
C LEU A 131 19.56 15.25 12.03
N THR A 132 20.78 15.32 12.57
CA THR A 132 21.05 15.90 13.89
C THR A 132 21.16 17.44 13.86
N ALA A 133 21.28 18.04 12.68
CA ALA A 133 21.26 19.50 12.53
C ALA A 133 19.93 20.08 13.04
N GLU A 134 19.99 21.21 13.77
CA GLU A 134 18.84 21.83 14.42
C GLU A 134 17.74 22.20 13.41
N GLU A 135 18.14 22.69 12.25
CA GLU A 135 17.26 23.03 11.14
C GLU A 135 16.56 21.82 10.51
N HIS A 136 17.06 20.59 10.75
CA HIS A 136 16.53 19.35 10.17
C HIS A 136 15.66 18.53 11.13
N VAL A 137 15.42 19.00 12.36
CA VAL A 137 14.63 18.29 13.38
C VAL A 137 13.26 17.83 12.88
N ALA A 138 12.57 18.66 12.09
CA ALA A 138 11.26 18.29 11.54
C ALA A 138 11.34 17.09 10.59
N VAL A 139 12.42 17.01 9.79
CA VAL A 139 12.69 15.88 8.89
C VAL A 139 13.08 14.64 9.68
N ALA A 140 13.93 14.79 10.70
CA ALA A 140 14.37 13.69 11.56
C ALA A 140 13.19 13.00 12.27
N VAL A 141 12.29 13.80 12.88
CA VAL A 141 11.08 13.29 13.52
C VAL A 141 10.17 12.61 12.50
N THR A 142 9.93 13.23 11.34
CA THR A 142 9.08 12.63 10.30
C THR A 142 9.66 11.32 9.76
N TRP A 143 10.98 11.24 9.62
CA TRP A 143 11.69 10.03 9.20
C TRP A 143 11.57 8.92 10.26
N ASP A 144 11.69 9.25 11.54
CA ASP A 144 11.51 8.27 12.61
C ASP A 144 10.11 7.64 12.57
N PHE A 145 9.07 8.47 12.43
CA PHE A 145 7.70 7.96 12.27
C PHE A 145 7.52 7.07 11.03
N TYR A 146 8.16 7.41 9.91
CA TYR A 146 8.16 6.56 8.71
C TYR A 146 8.81 5.19 9.00
N GLN A 147 9.96 5.16 9.69
CA GLN A 147 10.63 3.91 10.06
C GLN A 147 9.81 3.11 11.08
N GLU A 148 9.12 3.77 12.01
CA GLU A 148 8.23 3.12 12.96
C GLU A 148 7.02 2.45 12.29
N ILE A 149 6.49 3.03 11.20
CA ILE A 149 5.45 2.38 10.39
C ILE A 149 6.00 1.09 9.77
N ILE A 150 7.20 1.14 9.18
CA ILE A 150 7.84 -0.05 8.58
C ILE A 150 8.06 -1.13 9.63
N ALA A 151 8.66 -0.77 10.77
CA ALA A 151 8.96 -1.72 11.82
C ALA A 151 7.69 -2.32 12.46
N ALA A 152 6.56 -1.60 12.48
CA ALA A 152 5.29 -2.20 12.90
C ALA A 152 4.80 -3.30 11.94
N TYR A 153 5.03 -3.15 10.63
CA TYR A 153 4.71 -4.19 9.64
C TYR A 153 5.72 -5.35 9.61
N ASP A 154 6.96 -5.10 10.06
CA ASP A 154 8.04 -6.09 10.09
C ASP A 154 8.02 -6.98 11.35
N GLU A 155 7.14 -6.70 12.30
CA GLU A 155 7.01 -7.50 13.51
C GLU A 155 6.64 -8.95 13.20
N GLN A 156 7.39 -9.89 13.79
CA GLN A 156 7.18 -11.32 13.58
C GLN A 156 5.81 -11.78 14.08
N ARG A 157 5.32 -11.16 15.15
CA ARG A 157 4.01 -11.45 15.74
C ARG A 157 3.02 -10.39 15.31
N PRO A 158 1.98 -10.72 14.51
CA PRO A 158 1.02 -9.73 14.01
C PRO A 158 0.32 -8.95 15.13
N ARG A 159 0.08 -9.59 16.29
CA ARG A 159 -0.49 -8.93 17.48
C ARG A 159 0.38 -7.77 17.99
N ASP A 160 1.70 -7.94 17.96
CA ASP A 160 2.65 -6.94 18.47
C ASP A 160 2.80 -5.81 17.45
N GLY A 161 2.88 -6.15 16.16
CA GLY A 161 2.79 -5.18 15.05
C GLY A 161 1.52 -4.33 15.11
N LYS A 162 0.35 -4.95 15.36
CA LYS A 162 -0.93 -4.25 15.52
C LYS A 162 -0.92 -3.26 16.69
N LYS A 163 -0.40 -3.68 17.85
CA LYS A 163 -0.28 -2.82 19.04
C LYS A 163 0.66 -1.65 18.76
N ARG A 164 1.81 -1.92 18.13
CA ARG A 164 2.81 -0.92 17.75
C ARG A 164 2.22 0.10 16.79
N MET A 165 1.58 -0.36 15.72
CA MET A 165 0.88 0.49 14.75
C MET A 165 -0.21 1.34 15.39
N PHE A 166 -1.07 0.76 16.24
CA PHE A 166 -2.13 1.52 16.91
C PHE A 166 -1.56 2.61 17.82
N LYS A 167 -0.54 2.28 18.64
CA LYS A 167 0.14 3.26 19.51
C LYS A 167 0.75 4.39 18.68
N LEU A 168 1.39 4.06 17.56
CA LEU A 168 1.99 5.03 16.65
C LEU A 168 0.94 6.00 16.07
N ILE A 169 -0.14 5.46 15.51
CA ILE A 169 -1.24 6.26 14.94
C ILE A 169 -1.86 7.15 16.03
N LYS A 170 -2.12 6.60 17.22
CA LYS A 170 -2.68 7.33 18.35
C LYS A 170 -1.76 8.48 18.80
N ARG A 171 -0.45 8.25 18.86
CA ARG A 171 0.55 9.26 19.25
C ARG A 171 0.56 10.47 18.30
N ILE A 172 0.48 10.25 16.99
CA ILE A 172 0.42 11.38 16.04
C ILE A 172 -0.93 12.09 16.14
N GLN A 173 -2.02 11.32 16.30
CA GLN A 173 -3.37 11.89 16.36
C GLN A 173 -3.59 12.74 17.61
N SER A 174 -2.97 12.41 18.75
CA SER A 174 -3.06 13.23 19.97
C SER A 174 -2.44 14.62 19.84
N GLY A 175 -1.64 14.84 18.79
CA GLY A 175 -1.01 16.11 18.50
C GLY A 175 0.47 15.94 18.18
N VAL A 176 0.99 16.90 17.42
CA VAL A 176 2.43 17.03 17.15
C VAL A 176 2.84 18.48 17.39
N PRO A 177 4.10 18.75 17.78
CA PRO A 177 4.63 20.11 17.86
C PRO A 177 4.39 20.94 16.59
N ARG A 178 4.40 22.28 16.74
CA ARG A 178 4.35 23.20 15.59
C ARG A 178 5.55 22.93 14.67
N GLY A 179 5.36 23.11 13.36
CA GLY A 179 6.39 22.84 12.35
C GLY A 179 6.37 21.41 11.78
N LEU A 180 5.55 20.50 12.32
CA LEU A 180 5.36 19.12 11.84
C LEU A 180 4.08 18.95 11.01
N ASN A 181 3.79 19.88 10.10
CA ASN A 181 2.53 19.97 9.36
C ASN A 181 2.24 18.71 8.51
N GLU A 182 3.26 18.15 7.87
CA GLU A 182 3.16 16.95 7.05
C GLU A 182 2.81 15.73 7.91
N LEU A 183 3.46 15.60 9.07
CA LEU A 183 3.20 14.53 10.02
C LEU A 183 1.80 14.67 10.64
N ALA A 184 1.35 15.87 10.99
CA ALA A 184 -0.01 16.12 11.46
C ALA A 184 -1.05 15.69 10.41
N THR A 185 -0.78 15.95 9.13
CA THR A 185 -1.64 15.55 8.01
C THR A 185 -1.63 14.03 7.80
N LEU A 186 -0.48 13.39 7.95
CA LEU A 186 -0.36 11.94 7.94
C LEU A 186 -1.20 11.33 9.08
N GLY A 187 -1.05 11.83 10.30
CA GLY A 187 -1.79 11.35 11.47
C GLY A 187 -3.30 11.39 11.30
N ARG A 188 -3.86 12.51 10.79
CA ARG A 188 -5.29 12.62 10.46
C ARG A 188 -5.74 11.55 9.46
N THR A 189 -4.93 11.29 8.44
CA THR A 189 -5.23 10.29 7.41
C THR A 189 -5.19 8.87 7.97
N LEU A 190 -4.13 8.54 8.72
CA LEU A 190 -3.96 7.24 9.35
C LEU A 190 -5.07 6.98 10.38
N TRP A 191 -5.45 7.99 11.18
CA TRP A 191 -6.53 7.86 12.15
C TRP A 191 -7.88 7.56 11.49
N ARG A 192 -8.22 8.29 10.42
CA ARG A 192 -9.43 8.05 9.63
C ARG A 192 -9.47 6.64 9.05
N LYS A 193 -8.32 6.13 8.59
CA LYS A 193 -8.20 4.79 7.97
C LYS A 193 -7.79 3.68 8.94
N ARG A 194 -7.68 3.96 10.26
CA ARG A 194 -7.04 3.06 11.23
C ARG A 194 -7.65 1.66 11.29
N ALA A 195 -8.97 1.53 11.14
CA ALA A 195 -9.63 0.24 11.19
C ALA A 195 -9.16 -0.68 10.05
N ALA A 196 -9.04 -0.13 8.83
CA ALA A 196 -8.57 -0.85 7.67
C ALA A 196 -7.05 -1.13 7.71
N ILE A 197 -6.27 -0.20 8.27
CA ILE A 197 -4.82 -0.39 8.48
C ILE A 197 -4.56 -1.52 9.48
N LEU A 198 -5.26 -1.51 10.61
CA LEU A 198 -5.11 -2.53 11.66
C LEU A 198 -5.69 -3.88 11.26
N ALA A 199 -6.55 -3.91 10.23
CA ALA A 199 -7.11 -5.14 9.68
C ALA A 199 -6.09 -6.05 9.01
N TYR A 200 -5.02 -5.47 8.47
CA TYR A 200 -3.91 -6.25 7.94
C TYR A 200 -3.36 -7.23 8.98
N PHE A 201 -3.13 -6.78 10.21
CA PHE A 201 -2.51 -7.61 11.26
C PHE A 201 -3.38 -8.78 11.74
N ASP A 202 -4.68 -8.75 11.45
CA ASP A 202 -5.58 -9.85 11.81
C ASP A 202 -5.85 -10.80 10.64
N THR A 203 -5.56 -10.38 9.40
CA THR A 203 -5.94 -11.12 8.19
C THR A 203 -4.77 -11.55 7.33
N GLY A 204 -3.63 -10.85 7.41
CA GLY A 204 -2.49 -10.99 6.50
C GLY A 204 -2.77 -10.58 5.06
N ALA A 205 -3.99 -10.09 4.76
CA ALA A 205 -4.42 -9.86 3.39
C ALA A 205 -3.79 -8.57 2.84
N SER A 206 -3.24 -8.63 1.63
CA SER A 206 -2.61 -7.50 0.93
C SER A 206 -2.95 -7.52 -0.56
N ASN A 207 -2.66 -6.43 -1.26
CA ASN A 207 -2.76 -6.34 -2.71
C ASN A 207 -1.53 -6.93 -3.44
N GLY A 208 -0.55 -7.47 -2.72
CA GLY A 208 0.63 -8.11 -3.33
C GLY A 208 0.29 -9.14 -4.43
N PRO A 209 -0.72 -10.01 -4.25
CA PRO A 209 -1.10 -10.97 -5.29
C PRO A 209 -1.73 -10.31 -6.53
N VAL A 210 -2.39 -9.16 -6.37
CA VAL A 210 -2.88 -8.34 -7.49
C VAL A 210 -1.69 -7.85 -8.32
N GLU A 211 -0.65 -7.34 -7.68
CA GLU A 211 0.57 -6.89 -8.36
C GLU A 211 1.32 -8.04 -9.05
N ALA A 212 1.39 -9.21 -8.41
CA ALA A 212 1.98 -10.40 -9.02
C ALA A 212 1.20 -10.86 -10.27
N ILE A 213 -0.13 -10.78 -10.26
CA ILE A 213 -0.95 -11.05 -11.45
C ILE A 213 -0.73 -9.94 -12.49
N ASN A 214 -0.74 -8.66 -12.10
CA ASN A 214 -0.50 -7.54 -13.01
C ASN A 214 0.85 -7.68 -13.74
N GLY A 215 1.91 -8.09 -13.05
CA GLY A 215 3.22 -8.39 -13.64
C GLY A 215 3.16 -9.51 -14.68
N ARG A 216 2.49 -10.63 -14.36
CA ARG A 216 2.24 -11.73 -15.32
C ARG A 216 1.47 -11.25 -16.55
N LEU A 217 0.44 -10.44 -16.36
CA LEU A 217 -0.35 -9.89 -17.46
C LEU A 217 0.44 -8.88 -18.30
N ALA A 218 1.34 -8.10 -17.69
CA ALA A 218 2.26 -7.23 -18.41
C ALA A 218 3.20 -8.03 -19.31
N HIS A 219 3.75 -9.13 -18.80
CA HIS A 219 4.56 -10.05 -19.59
C HIS A 219 3.75 -10.69 -20.73
N LEU A 220 2.52 -11.13 -20.46
CA LEU A 220 1.60 -11.66 -21.47
C LEU A 220 1.34 -10.66 -22.60
N ARG A 221 1.10 -9.37 -22.27
CA ARG A 221 0.96 -8.31 -23.29
C ARG A 221 2.24 -8.13 -24.10
N GLY A 222 3.40 -8.25 -23.47
CA GLY A 222 4.70 -8.22 -24.15
C GLY A 222 4.84 -9.33 -25.18
N ILE A 223 4.52 -10.58 -24.81
CA ILE A 223 4.54 -11.74 -25.73
C ILE A 223 3.57 -11.56 -26.89
N ALA A 224 2.36 -11.07 -26.61
CA ALA A 224 1.32 -10.89 -27.62
C ALA A 224 1.55 -9.67 -28.55
N LEU A 225 2.57 -8.83 -28.27
CA LEU A 225 2.78 -7.52 -28.91
C LEU A 225 1.54 -6.62 -28.78
N GLY A 226 0.86 -6.71 -27.63
CA GLY A 226 -0.39 -6.03 -27.34
C GLY A 226 -1.64 -6.82 -27.78
N PHE A 227 -2.80 -6.35 -27.33
CA PHE A 227 -4.10 -6.91 -27.72
C PHE A 227 -4.94 -5.81 -28.35
N ARG A 228 -5.55 -6.09 -29.50
CA ARG A 228 -6.45 -5.15 -30.20
C ARG A 228 -7.91 -5.27 -29.74
N ASN A 229 -8.26 -6.41 -29.16
CA ASN A 229 -9.61 -6.70 -28.68
C ASN A 229 -9.55 -6.97 -27.16
N LEU A 230 -10.42 -6.28 -26.42
CA LEU A 230 -10.45 -6.35 -24.95
C LEU A 230 -10.92 -7.71 -24.45
N ASP A 231 -11.93 -8.32 -25.08
CA ASP A 231 -12.45 -9.63 -24.70
C ASP A 231 -11.37 -10.71 -24.86
N HIS A 232 -10.60 -10.67 -25.95
CA HIS A 232 -9.45 -11.56 -26.15
C HIS A 232 -8.40 -11.38 -25.05
N TYR A 233 -8.14 -10.13 -24.64
CA TYR A 233 -7.23 -9.85 -23.55
C TYR A 233 -7.74 -10.41 -22.21
N ILE A 234 -9.03 -10.22 -21.90
CA ILE A 234 -9.67 -10.72 -20.68
C ILE A 234 -9.62 -12.26 -20.66
N LEU A 235 -10.09 -12.92 -21.74
CA LEU A 235 -10.09 -14.38 -21.86
C LEU A 235 -8.68 -14.96 -21.68
N ARG A 236 -7.68 -14.40 -22.37
CA ARG A 236 -6.30 -14.87 -22.26
C ARG A 236 -5.74 -14.66 -20.85
N SER A 237 -6.09 -13.55 -20.21
CA SER A 237 -5.70 -13.26 -18.82
C SER A 237 -6.31 -14.26 -17.84
N LEU A 238 -7.60 -14.60 -18.01
CA LEU A 238 -8.30 -15.58 -17.19
C LEU A 238 -7.73 -16.99 -17.37
N ILE A 239 -7.43 -17.42 -18.59
CA ILE A 239 -6.77 -18.71 -18.85
C ILE A 239 -5.40 -18.76 -18.16
N HIS A 240 -4.63 -17.67 -18.24
CA HIS A 240 -3.27 -17.64 -17.72
C HIS A 240 -3.20 -17.52 -16.19
N SER A 241 -4.08 -16.72 -15.58
CA SER A 241 -4.00 -16.31 -14.18
C SER A 241 -5.23 -16.65 -13.34
N GLY A 242 -6.31 -17.16 -13.94
CA GLY A 242 -7.55 -17.50 -13.24
C GLY A 242 -7.56 -18.88 -12.57
N GLY A 243 -6.45 -19.62 -12.65
CA GLY A 243 -6.36 -20.96 -12.06
C GLY A 243 -7.23 -22.01 -12.77
N LEU A 244 -7.58 -21.76 -14.03
CA LEU A 244 -8.47 -22.61 -14.84
C LEU A 244 -7.77 -23.83 -15.47
N ARG A 245 -6.48 -24.05 -15.19
CA ARG A 245 -5.68 -25.12 -15.81
C ARG A 245 -6.21 -26.53 -15.55
N GLY A 246 -6.94 -26.76 -14.45
CA GLY A 246 -7.59 -28.05 -14.17
C GLY A 246 -9.02 -28.18 -14.70
N ALA A 247 -9.62 -27.09 -15.20
CA ALA A 247 -10.99 -27.06 -15.72
C ALA A 247 -11.04 -26.98 -17.26
N ILE A 248 -9.91 -26.64 -17.89
CA ILE A 248 -9.76 -26.58 -19.33
C ILE A 248 -8.82 -27.71 -19.74
N ASN A 249 -9.38 -28.86 -20.12
CA ASN A 249 -8.67 -29.88 -20.90
C ASN A 249 -8.41 -29.31 -22.30
N ALA A 250 -7.39 -28.47 -22.42
CA ALA A 250 -6.91 -28.01 -23.71
C ALA A 250 -5.39 -28.02 -23.70
N LEU A 251 -4.84 -29.24 -23.63
CA LEU A 251 -3.66 -29.71 -24.35
C LEU A 251 -3.74 -31.23 -24.42
#